data_AF-A0A952LR87-F1
#
_entry.id   AF-A0A952LR87-F1
#
_cell.length_a   1.000
_cell.length_b   1.000
_cell.length_c   1.000
_cell.angle_alpha   90.00
_cell.angle_beta   90.00
_cell.angle_gamma   90.00
#
_symmetry.space_group_name_H-M   'P 1'
#
loop_
_entity.id
_entity.type
_entity.pdbx_description
1 polymer ?
#
loop_
_entity_poly.entity_id
_entity_poly.type
_entity_poly.pdbx_seq_one_letter_code
_entity_poly.pdbx_strand_id
1 'polypeptide(L)'
;MILTVVVLNALVFIYMVMLWGSVESLKAKDLIKEPALYTHLFKFKFAGIPLGFVVSNCLLILEYVFILLTSLIFGLYSEPEGGGIDIYDWYIITIYSIPLGVFAFLFYRSTQISHCMVCGGDGIMDGYQELLKTEFNNEKCFCCSGKGNIRKTSEKGKIHELLGDNLLFSEEKLNKAKKLKKEKDKLLTKLESEVKINESVKSHLLQLTEKIANQMDYQLAAHNFYDLAASKLMIVLFNHHLAEYLLEKTKEFEAIEERNEATYVDIEVKKHGLELNTGMIDEIERLVQEISLHDSVSITKELQNELEEITQDVKMAS
;
A
#
# COMPACT_ATOMS: atom_id res chain seq x y z
N MET A 1 -6.32 42.30 12.71
CA MET A 1 -5.33 41.51 13.49
C MET A 1 -5.73 40.03 13.55
N ILE A 2 -6.94 39.70 14.02
CA ILE A 2 -7.43 38.30 14.05
C ILE A 2 -7.48 37.67 12.64
N LEU A 3 -8.02 38.39 11.64
CA LEU A 3 -8.08 37.87 10.26
C LEU A 3 -6.70 37.59 9.67
N THR A 4 -5.72 38.46 9.95
CA THR A 4 -4.33 38.27 9.50
C THR A 4 -3.68 37.05 10.14
N VAL A 5 -3.94 36.81 11.43
CA VAL A 5 -3.45 35.63 12.17
C VAL A 5 -4.11 34.33 11.67
N VAL A 6 -5.41 34.35 11.37
CA VAL A 6 -6.13 33.19 10.80
C VAL A 6 -5.60 32.85 9.41
N VAL A 7 -5.37 33.86 8.56
CA VAL A 7 -4.79 33.66 7.23
C VAL A 7 -3.36 33.15 7.32
N LEU A 8 -2.54 33.66 8.24
CA LEU A 8 -1.17 33.20 8.44
C LEU A 8 -1.13 31.74 8.91
N ASN A 9 -1.97 31.36 9.88
CA ASN A 9 -2.08 29.98 10.36
C ASN A 9 -2.63 29.03 9.29
N ALA A 10 -3.59 29.46 8.48
CA ALA A 10 -4.07 28.67 7.34
C ALA A 10 -2.97 28.46 6.29
N LEU A 11 -2.15 29.48 6.02
CA LEU A 11 -1.00 29.36 5.11
C LEU A 11 0.08 28.44 5.68
N VAL A 12 0.37 28.50 6.98
CA VAL A 12 1.29 27.57 7.66
C VAL A 12 0.74 26.15 7.62
N PHE A 13 -0.57 25.96 7.84
CA PHE A 13 -1.23 24.67 7.72
C PHE A 13 -1.11 24.09 6.31
N ILE A 14 -1.43 24.88 5.29
CA ILE A 14 -1.30 24.49 3.88
C ILE A 14 0.16 24.17 3.55
N TYR A 15 1.11 24.98 4.03
CA TYR A 15 2.53 24.76 3.84
C TYR A 15 3.02 23.46 4.51
N MET A 16 2.56 23.14 5.72
CA MET A 16 2.85 21.88 6.39
C MET A 16 2.29 20.68 5.63
N VAL A 17 1.07 20.78 5.10
CA VAL A 17 0.46 19.74 4.25
C VAL A 17 1.26 19.55 2.96
N MET A 18 1.70 20.63 2.31
CA MET A 18 2.53 20.56 1.10
C MET A 18 3.93 19.98 1.38
N LEU A 19 4.58 20.40 2.47
CA LEU A 19 5.87 19.84 2.89
C LEU A 19 5.74 18.34 3.20
N TRP A 20 4.65 17.91 3.83
CA TRP A 20 4.42 16.50 4.13
C TRP A 20 4.21 15.67 2.85
N GLY A 21 3.44 16.19 1.89
CA GLY A 21 3.31 15.58 0.56
C GLY A 21 4.65 15.49 -0.19
N SER A 22 5.58 16.42 0.06
CA SER A 22 6.94 16.38 -0.51
C SER A 22 7.85 15.34 0.16
N VAL A 23 7.66 15.07 1.46
CA VAL A 23 8.43 14.03 2.18
C VAL A 23 7.99 12.63 1.74
N GLU A 24 6.70 12.43 1.44
CA GLU A 24 6.20 11.19 0.83
C GLU A 24 6.76 10.94 -0.60
N SER A 25 7.30 11.97 -1.26
CA SER A 25 7.89 11.88 -2.60
C SER A 25 9.39 11.53 -2.61
N LEU A 26 10.03 11.41 -1.44
CA LEU A 26 11.43 10.99 -1.34
C LEU A 26 11.53 9.48 -1.54
N LYS A 27 12.21 9.07 -2.62
CA LYS A 27 12.37 7.67 -3.02
C LYS A 27 13.17 6.86 -2.00
N ALA A 28 12.66 5.70 -1.60
CA ALA A 28 13.38 4.80 -0.68
C ALA A 28 14.71 4.31 -1.26
N LYS A 29 14.84 4.23 -2.59
CA LYS A 29 16.10 3.86 -3.28
C LYS A 29 17.23 4.88 -3.05
N ASP A 30 16.90 6.14 -2.80
CA ASP A 30 17.86 7.19 -2.46
C ASP A 30 18.14 7.23 -0.95
N LEU A 31 17.21 6.71 -0.13
CA LEU A 31 17.36 6.53 1.33
C LEU A 31 18.21 5.30 1.72
N ILE A 32 18.22 4.24 0.91
CA ILE A 32 18.95 2.99 1.20
C ILE A 32 20.46 3.14 0.96
N LYS A 33 20.88 3.95 -0.04
CA LYS A 33 22.30 4.11 -0.41
C LYS A 33 23.15 4.83 0.65
N GLU A 34 22.52 5.48 1.61
CA GLU A 34 23.20 6.10 2.73
C GLU A 34 22.42 5.76 4.02
N PRO A 35 22.87 4.78 4.83
CA PRO A 35 22.38 4.68 6.22
C PRO A 35 22.70 5.96 7.01
N ALA A 36 23.66 6.75 6.51
CA ALA A 36 23.91 8.11 6.93
C ALA A 36 22.70 9.03 6.70
N LEU A 37 21.79 8.78 5.74
CA LEU A 37 20.56 9.56 5.45
C LEU A 37 19.46 9.38 6.50
N TYR A 38 19.33 8.22 7.16
CA TYR A 38 18.47 8.10 8.34
C TYR A 38 19.01 8.97 9.48
N THR A 39 20.33 8.93 9.69
CA THR A 39 21.00 9.88 10.58
C THR A 39 21.15 11.28 10.01
N HIS A 40 20.97 11.56 8.72
CA HIS A 40 21.10 12.88 8.07
C HIS A 40 19.74 13.50 7.79
N LEU A 41 18.62 12.78 7.92
CA LEU A 41 17.30 13.37 8.16
C LEU A 41 17.17 13.81 9.63
N PHE A 42 17.85 13.10 10.54
CA PHE A 42 18.07 13.54 11.93
C PHE A 42 19.36 14.39 12.15
N LYS A 43 20.29 14.44 11.19
CA LYS A 43 21.52 15.28 11.13
C LYS A 43 21.56 16.05 9.81
N PHE A 44 20.41 16.49 9.31
CA PHE A 44 20.42 17.51 8.26
C PHE A 44 20.94 18.71 9.02
N LYS A 45 22.10 19.22 8.57
CA LYS A 45 22.80 20.36 9.16
C LYS A 45 21.79 21.30 9.81
N PHE A 46 21.95 21.45 11.12
CA PHE A 46 21.16 22.20 12.12
C PHE A 46 20.90 23.68 11.80
N ALA A 47 20.92 24.12 10.53
CA ALA A 47 20.86 25.52 10.13
C ALA A 47 19.61 25.91 9.30
N GLY A 48 18.89 24.96 8.68
CA GLY A 48 17.80 25.32 7.74
C GLY A 48 16.40 24.84 8.15
N ILE A 49 16.22 23.53 8.25
CA ILE A 49 14.90 22.89 8.44
C ILE A 49 14.47 22.83 9.91
N PRO A 50 15.34 22.48 10.88
CA PRO A 50 14.98 22.66 12.28
C PRO A 50 14.93 24.14 12.65
N LEU A 51 15.59 25.06 11.93
CA LEU A 51 15.38 26.48 12.18
C LEU A 51 13.96 26.89 11.74
N GLY A 52 13.50 26.54 10.54
CA GLY A 52 12.11 26.85 10.14
C GLY A 52 11.06 26.21 11.05
N PHE A 53 11.26 24.94 11.44
CA PHE A 53 10.33 24.19 12.28
C PHE A 53 10.43 24.58 13.77
N VAL A 54 11.62 24.69 14.35
CA VAL A 54 11.83 25.10 15.75
C VAL A 54 11.62 26.59 15.92
N VAL A 55 11.98 27.46 14.98
CA VAL A 55 11.67 28.90 15.05
C VAL A 55 10.18 29.13 14.88
N SER A 56 9.48 28.42 13.98
CA SER A 56 8.02 28.53 13.87
C SER A 56 7.30 27.96 15.11
N ASN A 57 7.71 26.81 15.64
CA ASN A 57 7.14 26.26 16.86
C ASN A 57 7.53 27.08 18.11
N CYS A 58 8.76 27.60 18.21
CA CYS A 58 9.16 28.51 19.28
C CYS A 58 8.47 29.86 19.18
N LEU A 59 8.18 30.38 17.97
CA LEU A 59 7.34 31.56 17.76
C LEU A 59 5.90 31.28 18.17
N LEU A 60 5.33 30.12 17.79
CA LEU A 60 3.98 29.73 18.22
C LEU A 60 3.91 29.53 19.73
N ILE A 61 4.93 28.94 20.36
CA ILE A 61 5.01 28.79 21.81
C ILE A 61 5.23 30.15 22.48
N LEU A 62 6.07 31.04 21.93
CA LEU A 62 6.27 32.40 22.44
C LEU A 62 5.01 33.26 22.28
N GLU A 63 4.30 33.16 21.16
CA GLU A 63 3.00 33.80 20.96
C GLU A 63 1.97 33.22 21.92
N TYR A 64 1.95 31.91 22.13
CA TYR A 64 1.04 31.27 23.09
C TYR A 64 1.33 31.67 24.53
N VAL A 65 2.62 31.73 24.91
CA VAL A 65 3.07 32.21 26.22
C VAL A 65 2.81 33.71 26.38
N PHE A 66 2.99 34.50 25.31
CA PHE A 66 2.68 35.93 25.30
C PHE A 66 1.18 36.17 25.42
N ILE A 67 0.33 35.42 24.71
CA ILE A 67 -1.13 35.46 24.83
C ILE A 67 -1.57 35.00 26.22
N LEU A 68 -1.00 33.93 26.77
CA LEU A 68 -1.27 33.50 28.15
C LEU A 68 -0.86 34.57 29.16
N LEU A 69 0.31 35.17 29.01
CA LEU A 69 0.79 36.23 29.91
C LEU A 69 -0.04 37.50 29.77
N THR A 70 -0.43 37.92 28.56
CA THR A 70 -1.29 39.08 28.37
C THR A 70 -2.70 38.79 28.89
N SER A 71 -3.29 37.63 28.62
CA SER A 71 -4.57 37.22 29.20
C SER A 71 -4.52 37.11 30.72
N LEU A 72 -3.39 36.69 31.31
CA LEU A 72 -3.20 36.63 32.76
C LEU A 72 -3.00 38.03 33.37
N ILE A 73 -2.28 38.92 32.70
CA ILE A 73 -2.10 40.31 33.12
C ILE A 73 -3.42 41.10 32.98
N PHE A 74 -4.11 41.00 31.85
CA PHE A 74 -5.40 41.67 31.64
C PHE A 74 -6.51 41.03 32.49
N GLY A 75 -6.50 39.70 32.67
CA GLY A 75 -7.42 38.98 33.56
C GLY A 75 -7.17 39.23 35.05
N LEU A 76 -5.96 39.65 35.45
CA LEU A 76 -5.67 40.14 36.81
C LEU A 76 -6.05 41.62 37.01
N TYR A 77 -6.16 42.40 35.93
CA TYR A 77 -6.57 43.81 35.98
C TYR A 77 -8.08 44.03 35.84
N SER A 78 -8.85 42.99 35.50
CA SER A 78 -10.31 43.00 35.51
C SER A 78 -10.82 42.05 36.59
N GLU A 79 -11.33 42.59 37.70
CA GLU A 79 -12.14 41.80 38.61
C GLU A 79 -13.34 41.20 37.85
N PRO A 80 -13.70 39.93 38.12
CA PRO A 80 -14.73 39.24 37.38
C PRO A 80 -16.11 39.65 37.91
N GLU A 81 -16.63 40.78 37.43
CA GLU A 81 -18.08 40.99 37.46
C GLU A 81 -18.72 40.31 36.25
N GLY A 82 -18.94 39.00 36.38
CA GLY A 82 -19.93 38.29 35.57
C GLY A 82 -19.40 37.37 34.48
N GLY A 83 -19.17 36.11 34.86
CA GLY A 83 -19.78 34.96 34.19
C GLY A 83 -19.45 34.69 32.72
N GLY A 84 -18.36 33.97 32.50
CA GLY A 84 -18.16 33.15 31.31
C GLY A 84 -16.79 33.35 30.67
N ILE A 85 -16.14 32.26 30.28
CA ILE A 85 -15.04 32.33 29.31
C ILE A 85 -15.65 32.94 28.05
N ASP A 86 -15.17 34.13 27.67
CA ASP A 86 -15.72 34.88 26.55
C ASP A 86 -15.59 34.03 25.26
N ILE A 87 -16.59 34.11 24.37
CA ILE A 87 -16.64 33.29 23.13
C ILE A 87 -15.35 33.49 22.31
N TYR A 88 -14.76 34.68 22.41
CA TYR A 88 -13.49 35.03 21.78
C TYR A 88 -12.29 34.23 22.31
N ASP A 89 -12.22 33.93 23.61
CA ASP A 89 -11.15 33.10 24.19
C ASP A 89 -11.28 31.64 23.72
N TRP A 90 -12.52 31.13 23.63
CA TRP A 90 -12.78 29.81 23.04
C TRP A 90 -12.38 29.74 21.56
N TYR A 91 -12.69 30.78 20.79
CA TYR A 91 -12.29 30.86 19.38
C TYR A 91 -10.77 30.87 19.21
N ILE A 92 -10.06 31.64 20.05
CA ILE A 92 -8.61 31.70 20.04
C ILE A 92 -8.03 30.33 20.39
N ILE A 93 -8.44 29.72 21.51
CA ILE A 93 -7.97 28.38 21.91
C ILE A 93 -8.23 27.36 20.80
N THR A 94 -9.41 27.38 20.18
CA THR A 94 -9.80 26.43 19.12
C THR A 94 -8.99 26.62 17.84
N ILE A 95 -8.77 27.88 17.41
CA ILE A 95 -7.98 28.21 16.21
C ILE A 95 -6.52 27.77 16.38
N TYR A 96 -5.95 27.87 17.58
CA TYR A 96 -4.57 27.46 17.84
C TYR A 96 -4.40 25.97 18.16
N SER A 97 -5.42 25.30 18.70
CA SER A 97 -5.36 23.86 19.03
C SER A 97 -5.70 22.94 17.85
N ILE A 98 -6.54 23.37 16.90
CA ILE A 98 -6.88 22.57 15.70
C ILE A 98 -5.64 22.22 14.86
N PRO A 99 -4.74 23.17 14.49
CA PRO A 99 -3.53 22.84 13.74
C PRO A 99 -2.63 21.86 14.48
N LEU A 100 -2.52 22.00 15.80
CA LEU A 100 -1.73 21.10 16.65
C LEU A 100 -2.33 19.68 16.67
N GLY A 101 -3.66 19.57 16.78
CA GLY A 101 -4.39 18.30 16.73
C GLY A 101 -4.29 17.61 15.38
N VAL A 102 -4.42 18.36 14.27
CA VAL A 102 -4.23 17.81 12.92
C VAL A 102 -2.78 17.38 12.71
N PHE A 103 -1.80 18.16 13.16
CA PHE A 103 -0.40 17.77 13.11
C PHE A 103 -0.14 16.48 13.89
N ALA A 104 -0.62 16.38 15.14
CA ALA A 104 -0.47 15.19 15.95
C ALA A 104 -1.12 13.96 15.28
N PHE A 105 -2.29 14.13 14.67
CA PHE A 105 -2.97 13.07 13.93
C PHE A 105 -2.21 12.63 12.66
N LEU A 106 -1.74 13.58 11.85
CA LEU A 106 -0.97 13.30 10.64
C LEU A 106 0.38 12.67 10.98
N PHE A 107 1.05 13.16 12.03
CA PHE A 107 2.27 12.59 12.55
C PHE A 107 2.04 11.16 13.03
N TYR A 108 1.02 10.92 13.87
CA TYR A 108 0.66 9.57 14.31
C TYR A 108 0.38 8.63 13.13
N ARG A 109 -0.40 9.08 12.15
CA ARG A 109 -0.69 8.30 10.94
C ARG A 109 0.57 7.99 10.13
N SER A 110 1.50 8.94 10.02
CA SER A 110 2.78 8.74 9.33
C SER A 110 3.63 7.69 10.02
N THR A 111 3.60 7.62 11.36
CA THR A 111 4.38 6.61 12.10
C THR A 111 3.92 5.18 11.80
N GLN A 112 2.66 5.02 11.39
CA GLN A 112 2.03 3.75 11.04
C GLN A 112 2.20 3.34 9.58
N ILE A 113 2.75 4.22 8.73
CA ILE A 113 2.91 3.97 7.30
C ILE A 113 4.40 3.86 6.98
N SER A 114 4.77 2.93 6.11
CA SER A 114 6.12 2.77 5.58
C SER A 114 6.07 2.76 4.06
N HIS A 115 7.13 3.24 3.41
CA HIS A 115 7.27 3.08 1.97
C HIS A 115 7.38 1.60 1.60
N CYS A 116 6.83 1.26 0.44
CA CYS A 116 6.96 -0.07 -0.12
C CYS A 116 8.41 -0.31 -0.56
N MET A 117 9.12 -1.18 0.15
CA MET A 117 10.49 -1.60 -0.15
C MET A 117 10.63 -2.28 -1.52
N VAL A 118 9.55 -2.87 -2.06
CA VAL A 118 9.57 -3.54 -3.36
C VAL A 118 9.69 -2.53 -4.51
N CYS A 119 8.88 -1.46 -4.51
CA CYS A 119 8.92 -0.41 -5.54
C CYS A 119 9.63 0.87 -5.10
N GLY A 120 10.26 0.85 -3.93
CA GLY A 120 10.95 2.01 -3.37
C GLY A 120 10.06 3.24 -3.09
N GLY A 121 8.74 3.05 -2.99
CA GLY A 121 7.76 4.14 -2.81
C GLY A 121 7.09 4.63 -4.10
N ASP A 122 7.59 4.26 -5.28
CA ASP A 122 7.10 4.78 -6.57
C ASP A 122 5.70 4.23 -6.94
N GLY A 123 5.27 3.14 -6.31
CA GLY A 123 4.00 2.46 -6.63
C GLY A 123 4.04 1.67 -7.95
N ILE A 124 5.04 1.89 -8.78
CA ILE A 124 5.25 1.24 -10.07
C ILE A 124 6.52 0.38 -10.00
N MET A 125 6.48 -0.77 -10.67
CA MET A 125 7.60 -1.68 -10.87
C MET A 125 8.06 -1.56 -12.32
N ASP A 126 9.32 -1.18 -12.51
CA ASP A 126 9.91 -1.06 -13.84
C ASP A 126 11.35 -1.59 -13.84
N GLY A 127 11.68 -2.40 -14.84
CA GLY A 127 12.95 -3.07 -15.01
C GLY A 127 13.09 -4.40 -14.28
N TYR A 128 14.33 -4.91 -14.27
CA TYR A 128 14.66 -6.20 -13.69
C TYR A 128 14.81 -6.15 -12.17
N GLN A 129 14.10 -7.01 -11.46
CA GLN A 129 14.18 -7.15 -10.02
C GLN A 129 15.06 -8.35 -9.63
N GLU A 130 16.24 -8.07 -9.08
CA GLU A 130 17.28 -9.08 -8.81
C GLU A 130 16.82 -10.17 -7.83
N LEU A 131 16.07 -9.78 -6.80
CA LEU A 131 15.59 -10.69 -5.74
C LEU A 131 14.54 -11.70 -6.24
N LEU A 132 13.78 -11.34 -7.27
CA LEU A 132 12.78 -12.22 -7.90
C LEU A 132 13.30 -12.88 -9.18
N LYS A 133 14.40 -12.37 -9.74
CA LYS A 133 14.89 -12.73 -11.08
C LYS A 133 13.80 -12.59 -12.14
N THR A 134 13.07 -11.48 -12.09
CA THR A 134 11.92 -11.21 -12.97
C THR A 134 11.98 -9.79 -13.46
N GLU A 135 11.61 -9.58 -14.73
CA GLU A 135 11.49 -8.27 -15.35
C GLU A 135 10.06 -7.78 -15.28
N PHE A 136 9.89 -6.51 -14.92
CA PHE A 136 8.60 -5.83 -14.85
C PHE A 136 8.60 -4.66 -15.83
N ASN A 137 7.50 -4.47 -16.56
CA ASN A 137 7.40 -3.44 -17.59
C ASN A 137 6.34 -2.39 -17.19
N ASN A 138 6.77 -1.37 -16.45
CA ASN A 138 5.90 -0.29 -15.98
C ASN A 138 4.57 -0.79 -15.35
N GLU A 139 4.67 -1.80 -14.50
CA GLU A 139 3.53 -2.49 -13.89
C GLU A 139 3.17 -1.87 -12.54
N LYS A 140 1.91 -1.97 -12.13
CA LYS A 140 1.53 -1.61 -10.75
C LYS A 140 2.27 -2.53 -9.79
N CYS A 141 2.88 -1.96 -8.76
CA CYS A 141 3.59 -2.75 -7.76
C CYS A 141 2.64 -3.76 -7.11
N PHE A 142 2.94 -5.04 -7.28
CA PHE A 142 2.13 -6.15 -6.78
C PHE A 142 1.92 -6.10 -5.28
N CYS A 143 2.86 -5.51 -4.53
CA CYS A 143 2.81 -5.50 -3.08
C CYS A 143 1.98 -4.35 -2.49
N CYS A 144 2.11 -3.14 -3.03
CA CYS A 144 1.36 -1.96 -2.54
C CYS A 144 0.17 -1.60 -3.44
N SER A 145 -0.09 -2.39 -4.48
CA SER A 145 -1.18 -2.19 -5.45
C SER A 145 -1.18 -0.79 -6.06
N GLY A 146 0.01 -0.22 -6.34
CA GLY A 146 0.13 1.12 -6.89
C GLY A 146 0.16 2.27 -5.88
N LYS A 147 -0.04 2.00 -4.57
CA LYS A 147 -0.16 3.06 -3.55
C LYS A 147 1.17 3.67 -3.11
N GLY A 148 2.30 3.02 -3.41
CA GLY A 148 3.63 3.41 -2.91
C GLY A 148 3.88 3.14 -1.42
N ASN A 149 2.83 3.06 -0.61
CA ASN A 149 2.89 3.01 0.85
C ASN A 149 2.16 1.78 1.42
N ILE A 150 2.65 1.26 2.56
CA ILE A 150 2.12 0.08 3.25
C ILE A 150 1.93 0.42 4.74
N ARG A 151 0.90 -0.13 5.37
CA ARG A 151 0.71 0.01 6.83
C ARG A 151 1.66 -0.93 7.57
N LYS A 152 2.48 -0.41 8.47
CA LYS A 152 3.43 -1.19 9.29
C LYS A 152 2.76 -2.28 10.13
N THR A 153 1.54 -2.01 10.61
CA THR A 153 0.77 -2.97 11.42
C THR A 153 0.21 -4.14 10.62
N SER A 154 0.16 -4.04 9.29
CA SER A 154 -0.30 -5.13 8.43
C SER A 154 0.74 -6.26 8.34
N GLU A 155 0.30 -7.47 8.02
CA GLU A 155 1.21 -8.60 7.77
C GLU A 155 2.24 -8.28 6.67
N LYS A 156 1.77 -7.69 5.56
CA LYS A 156 2.64 -7.15 4.50
C LYS A 156 3.65 -6.15 5.05
N GLY A 157 3.23 -5.26 5.94
CA GLY A 157 4.09 -4.26 6.60
C GLY A 157 5.21 -4.88 7.44
N LYS A 158 4.92 -5.91 8.22
CA LYS A 158 5.94 -6.64 8.99
C LYS A 158 6.98 -7.32 8.09
N ILE A 159 6.53 -7.91 6.99
CA ILE A 159 7.43 -8.53 6.00
C ILE A 159 8.31 -7.46 5.33
N HIS A 160 7.78 -6.24 5.12
CA HIS A 160 8.55 -5.12 4.56
C HIS A 160 9.63 -4.61 5.50
N GLU A 161 9.32 -4.51 6.79
CA GLU A 161 10.30 -4.14 7.81
C GLU A 161 11.45 -5.16 7.85
N LEU A 162 11.11 -6.45 7.89
CA LEU A 162 12.11 -7.52 7.81
C LEU A 162 12.93 -7.47 6.52
N LEU A 163 12.29 -7.23 5.37
CA LEU A 163 13.00 -7.10 4.09
C LEU A 163 14.00 -5.94 4.14
N GLY A 164 13.58 -4.80 4.68
CA GLY A 164 14.45 -3.64 4.89
C GLY A 164 15.64 -3.94 5.77
N ASP A 165 15.42 -4.56 6.92
CA ASP A 165 16.48 -4.94 7.86
C ASP A 165 17.48 -5.90 7.23
N ASN A 166 17.00 -6.91 6.49
CA ASN A 166 17.88 -7.88 5.82
C ASN A 166 18.74 -7.20 4.74
N LEU A 167 18.17 -6.31 3.93
CA LEU A 167 18.94 -5.56 2.93
C LEU A 167 19.98 -4.65 3.57
N LEU A 168 19.62 -3.95 4.65
CA LEU A 168 20.54 -3.10 5.41
C LEU A 168 21.68 -3.90 6.03
N PHE A 169 21.38 -5.01 6.68
CA PHE A 169 22.40 -5.86 7.29
C PHE A 169 23.30 -6.48 6.23
N SER A 170 22.74 -6.93 5.11
CA SER A 170 23.50 -7.45 3.98
C SER A 170 24.56 -6.45 3.51
N GLU A 171 24.15 -5.21 3.24
CA GLU A 171 25.06 -4.15 2.82
C GLU A 171 26.12 -3.82 3.90
N GLU A 172 25.72 -3.80 5.17
CA GLU A 172 26.63 -3.58 6.29
C GLU A 172 27.72 -4.66 6.35
N LYS A 173 27.35 -5.94 6.20
CA LYS A 173 28.30 -7.07 6.19
C LYS A 173 29.25 -7.00 5.00
N LEU A 174 28.74 -6.68 3.81
CA LEU A 174 29.56 -6.50 2.62
C LEU A 174 30.56 -5.35 2.80
N ASN A 175 30.13 -4.23 3.37
CA ASN A 175 31.00 -3.09 3.64
C ASN A 175 32.07 -3.41 4.70
N LYS A 176 31.74 -4.19 5.73
CA LYS A 176 32.72 -4.71 6.70
C LYS A 176 33.73 -5.63 6.03
N ALA A 177 33.30 -6.56 5.18
CA ALA A 177 34.20 -7.43 4.41
C ALA A 177 35.16 -6.63 3.52
N LYS A 178 34.66 -5.61 2.81
CA LYS A 178 35.49 -4.70 1.99
C LYS A 178 36.53 -3.94 2.82
N LYS A 179 36.18 -3.48 4.03
CA LYS A 179 37.12 -2.83 4.95
C LYS A 179 38.21 -3.80 5.42
N LEU A 180 37.83 -5.01 5.85
CA LEU A 180 38.77 -6.04 6.25
C LEU A 180 39.72 -6.43 5.11
N LYS A 181 39.23 -6.52 3.87
CA LYS A 181 40.06 -6.74 2.68
C LYS A 181 41.14 -5.68 2.53
N LYS A 182 40.76 -4.39 2.63
CA LYS A 182 41.72 -3.28 2.57
C LYS A 182 42.78 -3.36 3.67
N GLU A 183 42.41 -3.74 4.89
CA GLU A 183 43.37 -3.90 5.98
C GLU A 183 44.29 -5.11 5.81
N LYS A 184 43.75 -6.24 5.30
CA LYS A 184 44.55 -7.41 4.91
C LYS A 184 45.58 -7.05 3.85
N ASP A 185 45.16 -6.38 2.79
CA ASP A 185 46.02 -5.99 1.68
C ASP A 185 47.15 -5.06 2.17
N LYS A 186 46.83 -4.07 3.03
CA LYS A 186 47.85 -3.21 3.67
C LYS A 186 48.87 -3.99 4.50
N LEU A 187 48.43 -5.03 5.22
CA LEU A 187 49.33 -5.87 6.01
C LEU A 187 50.24 -6.73 5.12
N LEU A 188 49.70 -7.27 4.03
CA LEU A 188 50.48 -8.02 3.05
C LEU A 188 51.52 -7.13 2.35
N THR A 189 51.15 -5.92 1.93
CA THR A 189 52.13 -4.97 1.34
C THR A 189 53.24 -4.60 2.32
N LYS A 190 52.93 -4.47 3.62
CA LYS A 190 53.95 -4.24 4.66
C LYS A 190 54.87 -5.45 4.86
N LEU A 191 54.33 -6.66 4.78
CA LEU A 191 55.11 -7.91 4.83
C LEU A 191 56.05 -8.07 3.63
N GLU A 192 55.60 -7.62 2.45
CA GLU A 192 56.36 -7.69 1.19
C GLU A 192 57.38 -6.55 1.03
N SER A 193 57.25 -5.46 1.78
CA SER A 193 58.21 -4.34 1.75
C SER A 193 59.58 -4.75 2.30
N GLU A 194 60.67 -4.23 1.71
CA GLU A 194 62.09 -4.57 2.01
C GLU A 194 62.59 -4.21 3.43
N VAL A 195 61.69 -3.94 4.36
CA VAL A 195 62.04 -3.71 5.77
C VAL A 195 62.45 -5.05 6.38
N LYS A 196 63.63 -5.12 7.01
CA LYS A 196 64.06 -6.27 7.83
C LYS A 196 63.13 -6.43 9.05
N ILE A 197 61.98 -7.04 8.84
CA ILE A 197 61.03 -7.41 9.90
C ILE A 197 61.60 -8.65 10.60
N ASN A 198 61.67 -8.59 11.93
CA ASN A 198 62.06 -9.74 12.75
C ASN A 198 61.09 -10.92 12.52
N GLU A 199 61.59 -12.15 12.43
CA GLU A 199 60.77 -13.35 12.18
C GLU A 199 59.61 -13.54 13.18
N SER A 200 59.79 -13.13 14.44
CA SER A 200 58.69 -13.13 15.43
C SER A 200 57.55 -12.19 15.02
N VAL A 201 57.88 -11.00 14.52
CA VAL A 201 56.90 -10.01 14.05
C VAL A 201 56.25 -10.47 12.75
N LYS A 202 57.01 -11.10 11.86
CA LYS A 202 56.50 -11.69 10.61
C LYS A 202 55.49 -12.80 10.87
N SER A 203 55.81 -13.73 11.78
CA SER A 203 54.88 -14.79 12.22
C SER A 203 53.59 -14.21 12.80
N HIS A 204 53.68 -13.20 13.66
CA HIS A 204 52.50 -12.56 14.24
C HIS A 204 51.64 -11.82 13.20
N LEU A 205 52.27 -11.15 12.23
CA LEU A 205 51.58 -10.52 11.11
C LEU A 205 50.88 -11.54 10.22
N LEU A 206 51.49 -12.70 9.94
CA LEU A 206 50.88 -13.79 9.20
C LEU A 206 49.64 -14.34 9.94
N GLN A 207 49.75 -14.60 11.24
CA GLN A 207 48.59 -15.02 12.06
C GLN A 207 47.47 -13.97 12.05
N LEU A 208 47.82 -12.68 12.07
CA LEU A 208 46.83 -11.61 11.98
C LEU A 208 46.15 -11.58 10.61
N THR A 209 46.89 -11.77 9.51
CA THR A 209 46.31 -11.84 8.16
C THR A 209 45.36 -13.03 8.00
N GLU A 210 45.68 -14.18 8.61
CA GLU A 210 44.79 -15.35 8.64
C GLU A 210 43.52 -15.06 9.44
N LYS A 211 43.63 -14.45 10.63
CA LYS A 211 42.47 -14.02 11.41
C LYS A 211 41.57 -13.05 10.65
N ILE A 212 42.16 -12.10 9.91
CA ILE A 212 41.41 -11.16 9.07
C ILE A 212 40.71 -11.89 7.93
N ALA A 213 41.37 -12.87 7.29
CA ALA A 213 40.76 -13.69 6.25
C ALA A 213 39.55 -14.47 6.78
N ASN A 214 39.68 -15.15 7.93
CA ASN A 214 38.58 -15.87 8.56
C ASN A 214 37.41 -14.94 8.92
N GLN A 215 37.71 -13.73 9.41
CA GLN A 215 36.67 -12.72 9.68
C GLN A 215 36.01 -12.21 8.39
N MET A 216 36.76 -12.03 7.30
CA MET A 216 36.19 -11.68 5.99
C MET A 216 35.22 -12.75 5.52
N ASP A 217 35.61 -14.03 5.58
CA ASP A 217 34.78 -15.15 5.15
C ASP A 217 33.49 -15.22 5.97
N TYR A 218 33.58 -14.99 7.29
CA TYR A 218 32.40 -14.88 8.15
C TYR A 218 31.47 -13.72 7.74
N GLN A 219 32.02 -12.53 7.46
CA GLN A 219 31.19 -11.39 7.01
C GLN A 219 30.55 -11.67 5.64
N LEU A 220 31.26 -12.32 4.71
CA LEU A 220 30.72 -12.71 3.40
C LEU A 220 29.64 -13.78 3.51
N ALA A 221 29.82 -14.77 4.39
CA ALA A 221 28.78 -15.77 4.69
C ALA A 221 27.52 -15.11 5.28
N ALA A 222 27.69 -14.15 6.19
CA ALA A 222 26.58 -13.39 6.75
C ALA A 222 25.87 -12.51 5.71
N HIS A 223 26.61 -11.84 4.81
CA HIS A 223 26.06 -11.11 3.68
C HIS A 223 25.17 -12.02 2.80
N ASN A 224 25.69 -13.18 2.39
CA ASN A 224 24.95 -14.16 1.60
C ASN A 224 23.68 -14.67 2.31
N PHE A 225 23.75 -14.86 3.64
CA PHE A 225 22.59 -15.25 4.43
C PHE A 225 21.48 -14.20 4.38
N TYR A 226 21.83 -12.92 4.59
CA TYR A 226 20.85 -11.83 4.57
C TYR A 226 20.28 -11.59 3.17
N ASP A 227 21.08 -11.71 2.10
CA ASP A 227 20.59 -11.63 0.72
C ASP A 227 19.63 -12.77 0.37
N LEU A 228 19.93 -13.99 0.83
CA LEU A 228 19.04 -15.13 0.64
C LEU A 228 17.73 -14.94 1.42
N ALA A 229 17.81 -14.42 2.64
CA ALA A 229 16.63 -14.11 3.44
C ALA A 229 15.76 -13.03 2.77
N ALA A 230 16.37 -11.94 2.27
CA ALA A 230 15.68 -10.90 1.52
C ALA A 230 14.99 -11.47 0.26
N SER A 231 15.69 -12.33 -0.49
CA SER A 231 15.12 -13.00 -1.67
C SER A 231 13.91 -13.87 -1.31
N LYS A 232 13.99 -14.64 -0.22
CA LYS A 232 12.86 -15.45 0.26
C LYS A 232 11.68 -14.59 0.70
N LEU A 233 11.91 -13.49 1.42
CA LEU A 233 10.85 -12.56 1.81
C LEU A 233 10.17 -11.94 0.58
N MET A 234 10.94 -11.59 -0.45
CA MET A 234 10.41 -11.06 -1.71
C MET A 234 9.53 -12.10 -2.42
N ILE A 235 9.95 -13.36 -2.47
CA ILE A 235 9.15 -14.47 -3.02
C ILE A 235 7.86 -14.68 -2.22
N VAL A 236 7.92 -14.61 -0.89
CA VAL A 236 6.72 -14.73 -0.03
C VAL A 236 5.72 -13.61 -0.33
N LEU A 237 6.18 -12.36 -0.47
CA LEU A 237 5.32 -11.24 -0.85
C LEU A 237 4.68 -11.46 -2.23
N PHE A 238 5.45 -11.96 -3.18
CA PHE A 238 4.97 -12.24 -4.54
C PHE A 238 3.94 -13.39 -4.56
N ASN A 239 4.22 -14.49 -3.85
CA ASN A 239 3.29 -15.62 -3.74
C ASN A 239 1.99 -15.22 -3.05
N HIS A 240 2.07 -14.37 -2.02
CA HIS A 240 0.87 -13.85 -1.36
C HIS A 240 0.03 -13.01 -2.33
N HIS A 241 0.67 -12.17 -3.16
CA HIS A 241 -0.04 -11.45 -4.22
C HIS A 241 -0.69 -12.41 -5.23
N LEU A 242 0.04 -13.43 -5.70
CA LEU A 242 -0.53 -14.43 -6.62
C LEU A 242 -1.71 -15.17 -6.01
N ALA A 243 -1.64 -15.51 -4.72
CA ALA A 243 -2.75 -16.16 -4.01
C ALA A 243 -3.99 -15.25 -3.92
N GLU A 244 -3.80 -13.97 -3.58
CA GLU A 244 -4.89 -12.98 -3.59
C GLU A 244 -5.50 -12.83 -4.99
N TYR A 245 -4.66 -12.73 -6.02
CA TYR A 245 -5.08 -12.60 -7.41
C TYR A 245 -5.86 -13.83 -7.89
N LEU A 246 -5.37 -15.04 -7.60
CA LEU A 246 -6.05 -16.28 -7.94
C LEU A 246 -7.42 -16.35 -7.26
N LEU A 247 -7.51 -16.00 -5.98
CA LEU A 247 -8.78 -16.01 -5.24
C LEU A 247 -9.78 -14.99 -5.80
N GLU A 248 -9.32 -13.82 -6.23
CA GLU A 248 -10.15 -12.83 -6.92
C GLU A 248 -10.67 -13.38 -8.25
N LYS A 249 -9.80 -14.00 -9.06
CA LYS A 249 -10.20 -14.62 -10.32
C LYS A 249 -11.14 -15.80 -10.16
N THR A 250 -10.93 -16.66 -9.15
CA THR A 250 -11.85 -17.76 -8.86
C THR A 250 -13.26 -17.23 -8.57
N LYS A 251 -13.38 -16.17 -7.76
CA LYS A 251 -14.69 -15.55 -7.50
C LYS A 251 -15.34 -14.94 -8.74
N GLU A 252 -14.54 -14.32 -9.63
CA GLU A 252 -15.06 -13.83 -10.91
C GLU A 252 -15.59 -14.98 -11.78
N PHE A 253 -14.88 -16.11 -11.82
CA PHE A 253 -15.30 -17.31 -12.54
C PHE A 253 -16.59 -17.91 -11.96
N GLU A 254 -16.68 -18.09 -10.63
CA GLU A 254 -17.88 -18.57 -9.96
C GLU A 254 -19.10 -17.69 -10.27
N ALA A 255 -18.94 -16.36 -10.23
CA ALA A 255 -20.01 -15.42 -10.55
C ALA A 255 -20.42 -15.42 -12.05
N ILE A 256 -19.54 -15.89 -12.94
CA ILE A 256 -19.87 -16.11 -14.36
C ILE A 256 -20.61 -17.44 -14.51
N GLU A 257 -20.17 -18.48 -13.80
CA GLU A 257 -20.81 -19.81 -13.79
C GLU A 257 -22.25 -19.73 -13.31
N GLU A 258 -22.52 -19.08 -12.16
CA GLU A 258 -23.88 -18.85 -11.65
C GLU A 258 -24.78 -18.11 -12.66
N ARG A 259 -24.22 -17.12 -13.37
CA ARG A 259 -24.96 -16.38 -14.41
C ARG A 259 -25.25 -17.24 -15.63
N ASN A 260 -24.31 -18.11 -16.01
CA ASN A 260 -24.49 -19.02 -17.12
C ASN A 260 -25.52 -20.09 -16.80
N GLU A 261 -25.52 -20.65 -15.58
CA GLU A 261 -26.54 -21.59 -15.11
C GLU A 261 -27.94 -20.95 -15.14
N ALA A 262 -28.09 -19.73 -14.61
CA ALA A 262 -29.35 -19.00 -14.66
C ALA A 262 -29.84 -18.77 -16.10
N THR A 263 -28.91 -18.46 -17.02
CA THR A 263 -29.22 -18.29 -18.45
C THR A 263 -29.63 -19.61 -19.09
N TYR A 264 -28.96 -20.71 -18.75
CA TYR A 264 -29.30 -22.04 -19.26
C TYR A 264 -30.71 -22.46 -18.82
N VAL A 265 -31.06 -22.24 -17.55
CA VAL A 265 -32.41 -22.52 -17.03
C VAL A 265 -33.47 -21.68 -17.76
N ASP A 266 -33.23 -20.39 -17.98
CA ASP A 266 -34.15 -19.53 -18.75
C ASP A 266 -34.35 -20.02 -20.19
N ILE A 267 -33.26 -20.44 -20.85
CA ILE A 267 -33.32 -21.03 -22.20
C ILE A 267 -34.13 -22.33 -22.19
N GLU A 268 -33.93 -23.20 -21.20
CA GLU A 268 -34.62 -24.48 -21.10
C GLU A 268 -36.11 -24.31 -20.84
N VAL A 269 -36.49 -23.37 -19.97
CA VAL A 269 -37.91 -22.99 -19.74
C VAL A 269 -38.53 -22.46 -21.03
N LYS A 270 -37.85 -21.57 -21.76
CA LYS A 270 -38.34 -21.04 -23.04
C LYS A 270 -38.46 -22.14 -24.09
N LYS A 271 -37.51 -23.07 -24.14
CA LYS A 271 -37.54 -24.21 -25.06
C LYS A 271 -38.76 -25.10 -24.79
N HIS A 272 -39.01 -25.47 -23.54
CA HIS A 272 -40.20 -26.26 -23.19
C HIS A 272 -41.51 -25.50 -23.47
N GLY A 273 -41.55 -24.18 -23.23
CA GLY A 273 -42.70 -23.36 -23.62
C GLY A 273 -42.95 -23.39 -25.14
N LEU A 274 -41.89 -23.31 -25.95
CA LEU A 274 -41.99 -23.41 -27.41
C LEU A 274 -42.42 -24.81 -27.90
N GLU A 275 -41.90 -25.86 -27.29
CA GLU A 275 -42.29 -27.25 -27.58
C GLU A 275 -43.79 -27.48 -27.28
N LEU A 276 -44.27 -27.00 -26.13
CA LEU A 276 -45.70 -27.06 -25.77
C LEU A 276 -46.56 -26.31 -26.79
N ASN A 277 -46.19 -25.06 -27.11
CA ASN A 277 -46.94 -24.24 -28.07
C ASN A 277 -46.98 -24.88 -29.45
N THR A 278 -45.88 -25.51 -29.89
CA THR A 278 -45.84 -26.22 -31.17
C THR A 278 -46.76 -27.44 -31.16
N GLY A 279 -46.75 -28.23 -30.07
CA GLY A 279 -47.68 -29.35 -29.91
C GLY A 279 -49.15 -28.93 -29.92
N MET A 280 -49.48 -27.80 -29.28
CA MET A 280 -50.85 -27.25 -29.31
C MET A 280 -51.25 -26.77 -30.72
N ILE A 281 -50.32 -26.18 -31.47
CA ILE A 281 -50.56 -25.78 -32.87
C ILE A 281 -50.82 -27.01 -33.74
N ASP A 282 -50.03 -28.08 -33.60
CA ASP A 282 -50.23 -29.33 -34.33
C ASP A 282 -51.61 -29.95 -34.01
N GLU A 283 -52.07 -29.85 -32.76
CA GLU A 283 -53.39 -30.32 -32.34
C GLU A 283 -54.53 -29.46 -32.88
N ILE A 284 -54.37 -28.13 -32.91
CA ILE A 284 -55.27 -27.20 -33.60
C ILE A 284 -55.38 -27.59 -35.08
N GLU A 285 -54.27 -27.82 -35.76
CA GLU A 285 -54.27 -28.22 -37.18
C GLU A 285 -54.99 -29.55 -37.40
N ARG A 286 -54.80 -30.54 -36.51
CA ARG A 286 -55.52 -31.81 -36.54
C ARG A 286 -57.03 -31.61 -36.38
N LEU A 287 -57.46 -30.86 -35.36
CA LEU A 287 -58.88 -30.60 -35.08
C LEU A 287 -59.55 -29.82 -36.23
N VAL A 288 -58.87 -28.84 -36.82
CA VAL A 288 -59.35 -28.12 -38.02
C VAL A 288 -59.57 -29.07 -39.19
N GLN A 289 -58.67 -30.03 -39.41
CA GLN A 289 -58.82 -31.05 -40.45
C GLN A 289 -59.98 -32.01 -40.14
N GLU A 290 -60.12 -32.47 -38.90
CA GLU A 290 -61.21 -33.37 -38.47
C GLU A 290 -62.59 -32.71 -38.60
N ILE A 291 -62.72 -31.43 -38.19
CA ILE A 291 -63.94 -30.61 -38.39
C ILE A 291 -64.31 -30.52 -39.87
N SER A 292 -63.30 -30.33 -40.74
CA SER A 292 -63.51 -30.19 -42.18
C SER A 292 -63.96 -31.50 -42.86
N LEU A 293 -63.77 -32.65 -42.20
CA LEU A 293 -64.08 -33.99 -42.73
C LEU A 293 -65.40 -34.57 -42.22
N HIS A 294 -66.07 -33.93 -41.25
CA HIS A 294 -67.30 -34.42 -40.63
C HIS A 294 -68.54 -33.54 -40.95
N ASP A 295 -69.58 -34.16 -41.55
CA ASP A 295 -70.84 -33.50 -41.92
C ASP A 295 -71.90 -33.41 -40.79
N SER A 296 -71.61 -34.00 -39.61
CA SER A 296 -72.57 -34.07 -38.50
C SER A 296 -72.48 -32.86 -37.58
N VAL A 297 -73.52 -32.01 -37.60
CA VAL A 297 -73.61 -30.73 -36.87
C VAL A 297 -73.29 -30.85 -35.36
N SER A 298 -73.63 -31.96 -34.69
CA SER A 298 -73.32 -32.08 -33.25
C SER A 298 -71.84 -32.36 -32.98
N ILE A 299 -71.20 -33.18 -33.82
CA ILE A 299 -69.79 -33.54 -33.70
C ILE A 299 -68.91 -32.35 -34.07
N THR A 300 -69.28 -31.63 -35.14
CA THR A 300 -68.59 -30.41 -35.57
C THR A 300 -68.60 -29.33 -34.48
N LYS A 301 -69.71 -29.19 -33.72
CA LYS A 301 -69.83 -28.17 -32.66
C LYS A 301 -69.02 -28.50 -31.41
N GLU A 302 -68.89 -29.78 -31.07
CA GLU A 302 -68.07 -30.24 -29.94
C GLU A 302 -66.58 -30.03 -30.24
N LEU A 303 -66.12 -30.47 -31.42
CA LEU A 303 -64.76 -30.24 -31.90
C LEU A 303 -64.42 -28.75 -32.06
N GLN A 304 -65.40 -27.90 -32.43
CA GLN A 304 -65.21 -26.47 -32.55
C GLN A 304 -65.02 -25.78 -31.18
N ASN A 305 -65.69 -26.27 -30.13
CA ASN A 305 -65.46 -25.76 -28.77
C ASN A 305 -64.08 -26.16 -28.25
N GLU A 306 -63.65 -27.41 -28.49
CA GLU A 306 -62.29 -27.87 -28.13
C GLU A 306 -61.21 -27.05 -28.85
N LEU A 307 -61.43 -26.72 -30.13
CA LEU A 307 -60.55 -25.86 -30.90
C LEU A 307 -60.47 -24.43 -30.31
N GLU A 308 -61.60 -23.85 -29.90
CA GLU A 308 -61.64 -22.52 -29.29
C GLU A 308 -60.93 -22.48 -27.93
N GLU A 309 -61.08 -23.53 -27.12
CA GLU A 309 -60.43 -23.66 -25.81
C GLU A 309 -58.90 -23.75 -25.96
N ILE A 310 -58.40 -24.65 -26.81
CA ILE A 310 -56.95 -24.79 -27.07
C ILE A 310 -56.37 -23.52 -27.72
N THR A 311 -57.13 -22.86 -28.61
CA THR A 311 -56.68 -21.60 -29.23
C THR A 311 -56.62 -20.45 -28.21
N GLN A 312 -57.48 -20.43 -27.19
CA GLN A 312 -57.39 -19.48 -26.09
C GLN A 312 -56.18 -19.76 -25.20
N ASP A 313 -55.92 -21.02 -24.89
CA ASP A 313 -54.77 -21.42 -24.08
C ASP A 313 -53.43 -21.02 -24.73
N VAL A 314 -53.29 -21.21 -26.05
CA VAL A 314 -52.11 -20.75 -26.81
C VAL A 314 -51.93 -19.23 -26.76
N LYS A 315 -53.03 -18.46 -26.83
CA LYS A 315 -52.98 -16.99 -26.74
C LYS A 315 -52.64 -16.47 -25.34
N MET A 316 -52.93 -17.25 -24.30
CA MET A 316 -52.61 -16.90 -22.92
C MET A 316 -51.20 -17.32 -22.52
N ALA A 317 -50.60 -18.28 -23.21
CA ALA A 317 -49.23 -18.75 -23.01
C ALA A 317 -48.15 -17.94 -23.75
N SER A 318 -48.55 -17.03 -24.66
CA SER A 318 -47.68 -16.12 -25.44
C SER A 318 -47.60 -14.72 -24.84
#